data_AF-A0A2I0CTE5-F1
#
_entry.id   AF-A0A2I0CTE5-F1
#
_cell.length_a   1.000
_cell.length_b   1.000
_cell.length_c   1.000
_cell.angle_alpha   90.00
_cell.angle_beta   90.00
_cell.angle_gamma   90.00
#
_symmetry.space_group_name_H-M   'P 1'
#
loop_
_entity.id
_entity.type
_entity.pdbx_description
1 polymer ?
#
loop_
_entity_poly.entity_id
_entity_poly.type
_entity_poly.pdbx_seq_one_letter_code
_entity_poly.pdbx_strand_id
1 'polypeptide(L)'
;MLIPHHQLADDTLTRLIEDFVTRDGTDHGDETPLPVRVARVRQALAKAEAAILYDPDSQQCQLLAWHELPKPWRDELRCLQQEDHDR
;
A
#
# COMPACT_ATOMS: atom_id res chain seq x y z
N MET A 1 -1.98 5.25 -11.77
CA MET A 1 -0.90 4.32 -12.18
C MET A 1 -0.46 3.53 -10.96
N LEU A 2 -0.30 2.21 -11.06
CA LEU A 2 0.27 1.43 -9.96
C LEU A 2 1.79 1.59 -9.96
N ILE A 3 2.35 1.88 -8.78
CA ILE A 3 3.81 1.95 -8.59
C ILE A 3 4.23 0.95 -7.52
N PRO A 4 5.31 0.19 -7.75
CA PRO A 4 5.80 -0.73 -6.74
C PRO A 4 6.47 0.03 -5.60
N HIS A 5 6.27 -0.45 -4.37
CA HIS A 5 6.77 0.21 -3.16
C HIS A 5 8.30 0.36 -3.12
N HIS A 6 9.04 -0.51 -3.84
CA HIS A 6 10.49 -0.43 -3.94
C HIS A 6 11.01 0.71 -4.84
N GLN A 7 10.15 1.35 -5.65
CA GLN A 7 10.53 2.52 -6.45
C GLN A 7 10.43 3.83 -5.65
N LEU A 8 9.78 3.82 -4.49
CA LEU A 8 9.66 4.98 -3.62
C LEU A 8 10.83 5.06 -2.65
N ALA A 9 11.18 6.28 -2.26
CA ALA A 9 12.09 6.50 -1.14
C ALA A 9 11.46 5.94 0.15
N ASP A 10 12.27 5.35 1.01
CA ASP A 10 11.80 4.69 2.24
C ASP A 10 11.09 5.66 3.19
N ASP A 11 11.55 6.93 3.24
CA ASP A 11 10.88 8.04 3.93
C ASP A 11 9.47 8.31 3.38
N THR A 12 9.33 8.38 2.06
CA THR A 12 8.03 8.61 1.40
C THR A 12 7.08 7.45 1.65
N LEU A 13 7.59 6.22 1.50
CA LEU A 13 6.82 5.01 1.76
C LEU A 13 6.34 4.98 3.21
N THR A 14 7.22 5.29 4.16
CA THR A 14 6.88 5.33 5.59
C THR A 14 5.79 6.37 5.85
N ARG A 15 5.89 7.57 5.29
CA ARG A 15 4.84 8.60 5.40
C ARG A 15 3.49 8.16 4.84
N LEU A 16 3.49 7.50 3.68
CA LEU A 16 2.26 6.98 3.07
C LEU A 16 1.61 5.91 3.93
N ILE A 17 2.43 5.04 4.52
CA ILE A 17 1.94 4.00 5.44
C ILE A 17 1.40 4.64 6.72
N GLU A 18 2.08 5.63 7.28
CA GLU A 18 1.63 6.38 8.46
C GLU A 18 0.28 7.07 8.20
N ASP A 19 0.13 7.75 7.07
CA ASP A 19 -1.14 8.39 6.66
C ASP A 19 -2.24 7.34 6.47
N PHE A 20 -1.92 6.19 5.86
CA PHE A 20 -2.86 5.09 5.68
C PHE A 20 -3.35 4.52 7.01
N VAL A 21 -2.43 4.17 7.92
CA VAL A 21 -2.82 3.61 9.23
C VAL A 21 -3.51 4.66 10.11
N THR A 22 -3.17 5.94 10.00
CA THR A 22 -3.87 6.98 10.75
C THR A 22 -5.28 7.24 10.22
N ARG A 23 -5.51 7.13 8.91
CA ARG A 23 -6.85 7.22 8.28
C ARG A 23 -7.72 5.99 8.53
N ASP A 24 -7.15 4.81 8.38
CA ASP A 24 -7.78 3.53 8.75
C ASP A 24 -7.74 3.31 10.27
N GLY A 25 -7.64 4.40 11.05
CA GLY A 25 -7.73 4.41 12.49
C GLY A 25 -9.08 3.88 12.93
N THR A 26 -9.18 2.56 12.99
CA THR A 26 -10.18 1.82 13.74
C THR A 26 -9.95 2.20 15.20
N ASP A 27 -10.62 3.27 15.61
CA ASP A 27 -10.88 3.68 16.98
C ASP A 27 -11.75 2.60 17.65
N HIS A 28 -11.21 1.40 17.77
CA HIS A 28 -11.86 0.23 18.36
C HIS A 28 -11.16 -0.23 19.64
N GLY A 29 -10.39 0.65 20.28
CA GLY A 29 -9.74 0.37 21.57
C GLY A 29 -8.56 -0.61 21.49
N ASP A 30 -8.04 -0.88 20.29
CA ASP A 30 -6.87 -1.71 20.08
C ASP A 30 -5.61 -0.82 20.10
N GLU A 31 -4.86 -0.82 21.22
CA GLU A 31 -3.60 -0.08 21.42
C GLU A 31 -2.45 -0.65 20.55
N THR A 32 -2.72 -1.12 19.33
CA THR A 32 -1.65 -1.59 18.45
C THR A 32 -0.74 -0.39 18.12
N PRO A 33 0.55 -0.42 18.52
CA PRO A 33 1.44 0.70 18.31
C PRO A 33 1.60 1.01 16.83
N LEU A 34 1.72 2.30 16.47
CA LEU A 34 2.00 2.77 15.11
C LEU A 34 3.09 1.94 14.39
N PRO A 35 4.27 1.66 14.98
CA PRO A 35 5.31 0.88 14.29
C PRO A 35 4.87 -0.55 13.95
N VAL A 36 4.00 -1.17 14.75
CA VAL A 36 3.46 -2.51 14.46
C VAL A 36 2.50 -2.46 13.28
N ARG A 37 1.66 -1.43 13.20
CA ARG A 37 0.76 -1.21 12.06
C ARG A 37 1.55 -0.93 10.78
N VAL A 38 2.60 -0.11 10.86
CA VAL A 38 3.51 0.15 9.74
C VAL A 38 4.14 -1.14 9.21
N ALA A 39 4.66 -1.99 10.11
CA ALA A 39 5.23 -3.27 9.74
C ALA A 39 4.21 -4.20 9.06
N ARG A 40 2.96 -4.23 9.54
CA ARG A 40 1.88 -5.00 8.90
C ARG A 40 1.59 -4.52 7.48
N VAL A 41 1.50 -3.21 7.26
CA VAL A 41 1.28 -2.66 5.91
C VAL A 41 2.45 -2.94 4.99
N ARG A 42 3.71 -2.86 5.47
CA ARG A 42 4.88 -3.27 4.69
C ARG A 42 4.79 -4.73 4.24
N GLN A 43 4.35 -5.63 5.13
CA GLN A 43 4.12 -7.03 4.75
C GLN A 43 2.97 -7.18 3.75
N ALA A 44 1.88 -6.41 3.89
CA ALA A 44 0.78 -6.43 2.94
C ALA A 44 1.23 -5.99 1.54
N LEU A 45 2.06 -4.94 1.45
CA LEU A 45 2.68 -4.51 0.20
C LEU A 45 3.55 -5.61 -0.43
N ALA A 46 4.32 -6.35 0.38
CA ALA A 46 5.13 -7.47 -0.09
C ALA A 46 4.25 -8.65 -0.61
N LYS A 47 3.06 -8.84 -0.05
CA LYS A 47 2.09 -9.87 -0.44
C LYS A 47 1.09 -9.43 -1.52
N ALA A 48 1.21 -8.20 -2.05
CA ALA A 48 0.19 -7.52 -2.86
C ALA A 48 -1.22 -7.51 -2.27
N GLU A 49 -1.32 -7.53 -0.95
CA GLU A 49 -2.55 -7.22 -0.23
C GLU A 49 -2.75 -5.70 -0.10
N ALA A 50 -1.77 -4.89 -0.51
CA ALA A 50 -1.85 -3.45 -0.66
C ALA A 50 -1.07 -2.99 -1.89
N ALA A 51 -1.45 -1.86 -2.46
CA ALA A 51 -0.72 -1.24 -3.56
C ALA A 51 -0.68 0.28 -3.42
N ILE A 52 0.28 0.89 -4.11
CA ILE A 52 0.45 2.33 -4.13
C ILE A 52 -0.03 2.85 -5.48
N LEU A 53 -1.04 3.70 -5.43
CA LEU A 53 -1.61 4.38 -6.58
C LEU A 53 -0.96 5.76 -6.70
N TYR A 54 -0.29 5.99 -7.82
CA TYR A 54 0.20 7.30 -8.21
C TYR A 54 -0.82 8.00 -9.12
N ASP A 55 -1.20 9.21 -8.72
CA ASP A 55 -2.03 10.12 -9.50
C ASP A 55 -1.13 11.16 -10.20
N PRO A 56 -0.99 11.11 -11.54
CA PRO A 56 -0.12 12.02 -12.28
C PRO A 56 -0.64 13.45 -12.31
N ASP A 57 -1.96 13.64 -12.25
CA ASP A 57 -2.59 14.97 -12.27
C ASP A 57 -2.28 15.76 -10.99
N SER A 58 -2.40 15.10 -9.84
CA SER A 58 -2.14 15.70 -8.52
C SER A 58 -0.69 15.52 -8.07
N GLN A 59 0.08 14.66 -8.74
CA GLN A 59 1.43 14.20 -8.35
C GLN A 59 1.45 13.62 -6.93
N GLN A 60 0.39 12.90 -6.56
CA GLN A 60 0.22 12.34 -5.23
C GLN A 60 0.28 10.81 -5.28
N CYS A 61 0.92 10.25 -4.26
CA CYS A 61 0.88 8.81 -4.01
C CYS A 61 -0.18 8.54 -2.95
N GLN A 62 -0.99 7.50 -3.14
CA GLN A 62 -1.96 7.02 -2.17
C GLN A 62 -1.77 5.52 -1.96
N LEU A 63 -1.73 5.09 -0.71
CA LEU A 63 -1.68 3.67 -0.36
C LEU A 63 -3.12 3.18 -0.18
N LEU A 64 -3.46 2.08 -0.83
CA LEU A 64 -4.78 1.47 -0.77
C LEU A 64 -4.65 -0.03 -0.50
N ALA A 65 -5.49 -0.57 0.37
CA ALA A 65 -5.57 -2.01 0.58
C ALA A 65 -6.26 -2.69 -0.62
N TRP A 66 -6.02 -3.99 -0.79
CA TRP A 66 -6.61 -4.79 -1.86
C TRP A 66 -8.14 -4.66 -1.95
N HIS A 67 -8.82 -4.57 -0.80
CA HIS A 67 -10.27 -4.44 -0.76
C HIS A 67 -10.76 -3.04 -1.19
N GLU A 68 -9.94 -2.01 -1.03
CA GLU A 68 -10.25 -0.62 -1.41
C GLU A 68 -9.89 -0.33 -2.87
N LEU A 69 -8.96 -1.10 -3.44
CA LEU A 69 -8.57 -0.93 -4.84
C LEU A 69 -9.78 -1.14 -5.78
N PRO A 70 -10.02 -0.21 -6.71
CA PRO A 70 -10.97 -0.43 -7.80
C PRO A 70 -10.63 -1.72 -8.58
N LYS A 71 -11.67 -2.39 -9.12
CA LYS A 71 -11.51 -3.62 -9.92
C LYS A 71 -10.40 -3.57 -10.98
N PRO A 72 -10.26 -2.53 -11.83
CA PRO A 72 -9.22 -2.52 -12.86
C PRO A 72 -7.81 -2.65 -12.27
N TRP A 73 -7.52 -1.97 -11.17
CA TRP A 73 -6.21 -2.00 -10.52
C TRP A 73 -5.92 -3.32 -9.80
N ARG A 74 -6.96 -4.03 -9.32
CA ARG A 74 -6.79 -5.36 -8.71
C ARG A 74 -6.29 -6.41 -9.69
N ASP A 75 -6.86 -6.42 -10.90
CA ASP A 75 -6.42 -7.34 -11.96
C ASP A 75 -4.98 -7.04 -12.38
N GLU A 76 -4.66 -5.75 -12.55
CA GLU A 76 -3.31 -5.30 -12.89
C GLU A 76 -2.27 -5.67 -11.82
N LEU A 77 -2.57 -5.45 -10.55
CA LEU A 77 -1.68 -5.82 -9.44
C LEU A 77 -1.40 -7.33 -9.41
N ARG A 78 -2.41 -8.15 -9.69
CA ARG A 78 -2.26 -9.61 -9.76
C ARG A 78 -1.37 -10.04 -10.94
N CYS A 79 -1.54 -9.38 -12.09
CA CYS A 79 -0.72 -9.62 -13.27
C CYS A 79 0.76 -9.31 -13.00
N LEU A 80 1.05 -8.14 -12.41
CA LEU A 80 2.40 -7.71 -12.05
C LEU A 80 3.09 -8.68 -11.08
N GLN A 81 2.37 -9.21 -10.09
CA GLN A 81 2.94 -10.17 -9.13
C GLN A 81 3.24 -11.55 -9.72
N GLN A 82 2.49 -11.99 -10.74
CA GLN A 82 2.74 -13.28 -11.39
C GLN A 82 4.05 -13.27 -12.18
N GLU A 83 4.46 -12.11 -12.70
CA GLU A 83 5.74 -11.96 -13.41
C GLU A 83 6.96 -11.96 -12.47
N ASP A 84 6.82 -11.48 -11.23
CA ASP A 84 7.89 -11.51 -10.22
C ASP A 84 8.08 -12.91 -9.59
N HIS A 85 7.04 -13.75 -9.51
CA HIS A 85 7.12 -15.10 -8.91
C HIS A 85 7.71 -16.16 -9.84
N ASP A 86 7.65 -15.96 -11.17
CA ASP A 86 8.13 -16.91 -12.19
C ASP A 86 9.63 -16.71 -12.54
N ARG A 87 10.34 -15.81 -11.86
CA ARG A 87 11.76 -15.48 -12.11
C ARG A 87 12.74 -16.04 -11.09
#